data_AF-A0A2G6S965-F1
#
_entry.id   AF-A0A2G6S965-F1
#
_cell.length_a   1.000
_cell.length_b   1.000
_cell.length_c   1.000
_cell.angle_alpha   90.00
_cell.angle_beta   90.00
_cell.angle_gamma   90.00
#
_symmetry.space_group_name_H-M   'P 1'
#
loop_
_entity.id
_entity.type
_entity.pdbx_description
1 polymer ?
#
loop_
_entity_poly.entity_id
_entity_poly.type
_entity_poly.pdbx_seq_one_letter_code
_entity_poly.pdbx_strand_id
1 'polypeptide(L)'
;MAADSALIALEDHIAILTMLVQRMVDECGDPTGFDAKDWLYHWLVGVVPALGDRRPLDVLKEPGGLEVVRSLLMRVQSGAFS
;
A
#
# COMPACT_ATOMS: atom_id res chain seq x y z
N MET A 1 -21.69 1.13 14.22
CA MET A 1 -21.26 2.53 14.03
C MET A 1 -19.74 2.67 14.01
N ALA A 2 -18.99 2.47 15.11
CA ALA A 2 -17.52 2.66 15.08
C ALA A 2 -16.75 1.63 14.23
N ALA A 3 -17.17 0.36 14.25
CA ALA A 3 -16.55 -0.69 13.44
C ALA A 3 -16.79 -0.48 11.93
N ASP A 4 -18.00 -0.05 11.55
CA ASP A 4 -18.36 0.24 10.15
C ASP A 4 -17.51 1.40 9.60
N SER A 5 -17.31 2.45 10.41
CA SER A 5 -16.44 3.58 10.03
C SER A 5 -14.97 3.16 9.83
N ALA A 6 -14.46 2.26 10.66
CA ALA A 6 -13.09 1.76 10.52
C ALA A 6 -12.91 0.87 9.29
N LEU A 7 -13.92 0.07 8.94
CA LEU A 7 -13.92 -0.73 7.71
C LEU A 7 -13.93 0.18 6.47
N ILE A 8 -14.82 1.18 6.44
CA ILE A 8 -14.89 2.16 5.34
C ILE A 8 -13.55 2.89 5.17
N ALA A 9 -12.94 3.35 6.27
CA ALA A 9 -11.64 4.00 6.22
C ALA A 9 -10.54 3.08 5.66
N LEU A 10 -10.55 1.80 6.01
CA LEU A 10 -9.60 0.83 5.47
C LEU A 10 -9.81 0.58 3.97
N GLU A 11 -11.06 0.48 3.53
CA GLU A 11 -11.40 0.36 2.10
C GLU A 11 -10.92 1.58 1.31
N ASP A 12 -11.15 2.78 1.83
CA ASP A 12 -10.65 4.02 1.24
C ASP A 12 -9.12 4.06 1.17
N HIS A 13 -8.43 3.63 2.24
CA HIS A 13 -6.97 3.53 2.25
C HIS A 13 -6.46 2.57 1.16
N ILE A 14 -7.10 1.41 0.99
CA ILE A 14 -6.73 0.44 -0.04
C ILE A 14 -6.94 1.03 -1.44
N ALA A 15 -8.04 1.76 -1.66
CA ALA A 15 -8.30 2.43 -2.93
C ALA A 15 -7.22 3.49 -3.25
N ILE A 16 -6.86 4.32 -2.26
CA ILE A 16 -5.80 5.33 -2.38
C ILE A 16 -4.46 4.68 -2.77
N LEU A 17 -4.09 3.60 -2.09
CA LEU A 17 -2.83 2.90 -2.34
C LEU A 17 -2.84 2.17 -3.69
N THR A 18 -3.98 1.65 -4.13
CA THR A 18 -4.10 1.01 -5.46
C THR A 18 -3.82 2.02 -6.57
N MET A 19 -4.41 3.23 -6.47
CA MET A 19 -4.15 4.31 -7.42
C MET A 19 -2.67 4.73 -7.41
N LEU A 20 -2.05 4.75 -6.24
CA LEU A 20 -0.62 5.06 -6.12
C LEU A 20 0.25 4.01 -6.83
N VAL A 21 -0.01 2.73 -6.61
CA VAL A 21 0.74 1.64 -7.24
C VAL A 21 0.56 1.66 -8.76
N GLN A 22 -0.68 1.85 -9.25
CA GLN A 22 -0.93 1.96 -10.68
C GLN A 22 -0.11 3.10 -11.29
N ARG A 23 -0.13 4.28 -10.66
CA ARG A 23 0.66 5.42 -11.11
C ARG A 23 2.15 5.12 -11.12
N MET A 24 2.67 4.42 -10.11
CA MET A 24 4.09 4.04 -10.06
C MET A 24 4.48 3.16 -11.25
N VAL A 25 3.61 2.22 -11.64
CA VAL A 25 3.86 1.34 -12.80
C VAL A 25 3.74 2.09 -14.11
N ASP A 26 2.72 2.95 -14.25
CA ASP A 26 2.53 3.80 -15.44
C ASP A 26 3.75 4.71 -15.68
N GLU A 27 4.36 5.22 -14.61
CA GLU A 27 5.57 6.06 -14.68
C GLU A 27 6.86 5.27 -15.00
N CYS A 28 6.87 3.94 -14.78
CA CYS A 28 8.05 3.08 -14.98
C CYS A 28 8.08 2.32 -16.32
N GLY A 29 7.03 2.35 -17.14
CA GLY A 29 7.04 1.72 -18.47
C GLY A 29 5.68 1.25 -18.97
N ASP A 30 5.56 -0.06 -19.24
CA ASP A 30 4.34 -0.68 -19.79
C ASP A 30 3.52 -1.36 -18.68
N PRO A 31 2.34 -0.83 -18.33
CA PRO A 31 1.45 -1.43 -17.33
C PRO A 31 0.66 -2.64 -17.87
N THR A 32 0.82 -3.03 -19.14
CA THR A 32 0.02 -4.09 -19.76
C THR A 32 0.09 -5.40 -18.98
N GLY A 33 -1.07 -5.87 -18.51
CA GLY A 33 -1.20 -7.13 -17.76
C GLY A 33 -0.86 -7.03 -16.26
N PHE A 34 -0.50 -5.85 -15.76
CA PHE A 34 -0.30 -5.63 -14.33
C PHE A 34 -1.62 -5.29 -13.62
N ASP A 35 -2.01 -6.09 -12.63
CA ASP A 35 -3.15 -5.78 -11.75
C ASP A 35 -2.64 -5.14 -10.45
N ALA A 36 -2.72 -3.82 -10.38
CA ALA A 36 -2.28 -3.06 -9.21
C ALA A 36 -3.05 -3.41 -7.93
N LYS A 37 -4.32 -3.80 -8.07
CA LYS A 37 -5.17 -4.17 -6.94
C LYS A 37 -4.71 -5.52 -6.39
N ASP A 38 -4.62 -6.54 -7.22
CA ASP A 38 -4.19 -7.88 -6.81
C ASP A 38 -2.77 -7.87 -6.22
N TRP A 39 -1.85 -7.15 -6.88
CA TRP A 39 -0.49 -6.95 -6.37
C TRP A 39 -0.48 -6.31 -4.97
N LEU A 40 -1.27 -5.24 -4.79
CA LEU A 40 -1.36 -4.56 -3.49
C LEU A 40 -1.94 -5.48 -2.42
N TYR A 41 -3.01 -6.22 -2.71
CA TYR A 41 -3.58 -7.17 -1.74
C TYR A 41 -2.56 -8.21 -1.28
N HIS A 42 -1.80 -8.78 -2.21
CA HIS A 42 -0.75 -9.73 -1.88
C HIS A 42 0.34 -9.09 -1.01
N TRP A 43 0.78 -7.87 -1.36
CA TRP A 43 1.78 -7.14 -0.60
C TRP A 43 1.31 -6.76 0.81
N LEU A 44 0.04 -6.37 0.97
CA LEU A 44 -0.53 -5.95 2.26
C LEU A 44 -0.54 -7.06 3.32
N VAL A 45 -0.62 -8.33 2.90
CA VAL A 45 -0.61 -9.50 3.79
C VAL A 45 0.78 -10.09 4.00
N GLY A 46 1.76 -9.69 3.19
CA GLY A 46 3.16 -10.10 3.31
C GLY A 46 3.89 -9.37 4.44
N VAL A 47 4.93 -10.02 4.98
CA VAL A 47 5.83 -9.40 5.96
C VAL A 47 6.80 -8.48 5.24
N VAL A 48 6.94 -7.25 5.74
CA VAL A 48 7.83 -6.24 5.15
C VAL A 48 8.89 -5.83 6.19
N PRO A 49 10.18 -6.18 5.99
CA PRO A 49 11.25 -5.88 6.96
C PRO A 49 11.38 -4.40 7.30
N ALA A 50 11.18 -3.51 6.31
CA ALA A 50 11.22 -2.06 6.51
C ALA A 50 10.10 -1.52 7.44
N LEU A 51 9.10 -2.36 7.78
CA LEU A 51 8.05 -2.06 8.76
C LEU A 51 8.30 -2.75 10.11
N GLY A 52 9.51 -3.26 10.35
CA GLY A 52 9.85 -4.05 11.54
C GLY A 52 9.24 -5.45 11.49
N ASP A 53 9.33 -6.11 10.32
CA ASP A 53 8.76 -7.43 10.06
C ASP A 53 7.24 -7.51 10.30
N ARG A 54 6.53 -6.40 10.07
CA ARG A 54 5.07 -6.33 10.14
C ARG A 54 4.42 -6.40 8.77
N ARG A 55 3.15 -6.79 8.76
CA ARG A 55 2.28 -6.70 7.57
C ARG A 55 1.83 -5.25 7.39
N PRO A 56 1.89 -4.68 6.18
CA PRO A 56 1.35 -3.35 5.91
C PRO A 56 -0.13 -3.20 6.31
N LEU A 57 -0.93 -4.27 6.19
CA LEU A 57 -2.33 -4.28 6.61
C LEU A 57 -2.51 -4.01 8.11
N ASP A 58 -1.60 -4.47 8.96
CA ASP A 58 -1.66 -4.20 10.39
C ASP A 58 -1.32 -2.74 10.68
N VAL A 59 -0.37 -2.18 9.93
CA VAL A 59 -0.01 -0.75 10.00
C VAL A 59 -1.19 0.13 9.57
N LEU A 60 -1.93 -0.25 8.52
CA LEU A 60 -3.08 0.52 8.02
C LEU A 60 -4.23 0.67 9.03
N LYS A 61 -4.29 -0.22 10.02
CA LYS A 61 -5.28 -0.16 11.10
C LYS A 61 -4.87 0.80 12.22
N GLU A 62 -3.62 1.26 12.21
CA GLU A 62 -3.09 2.21 13.18
C GLU A 62 -3.37 3.65 12.73
N PRO A 63 -3.52 4.61 13.67
CA PRO A 63 -3.61 6.02 13.35
C PRO A 63 -2.41 6.50 12.51
N GLY A 64 -2.67 7.13 11.37
CA GLY A 64 -1.61 7.58 10.44
C GLY A 64 -0.91 6.47 9.66
N GLY A 65 -1.43 5.23 9.72
CA GLY A 65 -0.85 4.08 9.03
C GLY A 65 -0.80 4.24 7.51
N LEU A 66 -1.75 4.96 6.92
CA LEU A 66 -1.78 5.26 5.49
C LEU A 66 -0.49 6.00 5.05
N GLU A 67 -0.12 7.06 5.74
CA GLU A 67 1.07 7.88 5.42
C GLU A 67 2.36 7.09 5.54
N VAL A 68 2.45 6.19 6.52
CA VAL A 68 3.61 5.29 6.69
C VAL A 68 3.73 4.37 5.47
N VAL A 69 2.65 3.70 5.10
CA VAL A 69 2.61 2.73 3.99
C VAL A 69 2.82 3.44 2.64
N ARG A 70 2.18 4.59 2.44
CA ARG A 70 2.35 5.44 1.24
C ARG A 70 3.80 5.87 1.07
N SER A 71 4.43 6.34 2.15
CA SER A 71 5.83 6.77 2.11
C SER A 71 6.77 5.61 1.78
N LEU A 72 6.44 4.40 2.25
CA LEU A 72 7.23 3.21 1.95
C LEU A 72 7.17 2.85 0.46
N LEU A 73 5.97 2.82 -0.14
CA LEU A 73 5.80 2.53 -1.58
C LEU A 73 6.55 3.55 -2.45
N MET A 74 6.48 4.84 -2.11
CA MET A 74 7.22 5.89 -2.83
C MET A 74 8.74 5.70 -2.77
N ARG A 75 9.28 5.20 -1.66
CA ARG A 75 10.72 4.89 -1.54
C ARG A 75 11.14 3.68 -2.39
N VAL A 76 10.22 2.74 -2.64
CA VAL A 76 10.48 1.62 -3.55
C VAL A 76 10.65 2.14 -4.97
N GLN A 77 9.78 3.07 -5.41
CA GLN A 77 9.84 3.68 -6.73
C GLN A 77 11.18 4.38 -7.01
N SER A 78 11.72 5.09 -6.01
CA SER A 78 12.98 5.82 -6.15
C SER A 78 14.23 4.94 -6.00
N GLY A 79 14.06 3.62 -5.80
CA GLY A 79 15.18 2.69 -5.58
C GLY A 79 15.90 2.90 -4.24
N ALA A 80 15.26 3.56 -3.26
CA ALA A 80 15.91 4.01 -2.02
C ALA A 80 16.07 2.91 -0.94
N PHE A 81 16.26 1.65 -1.34
CA PHE A 81 16.65 0.56 -0.44
C PHE A 81 18.05 0.08 -0.82
N SER A 82 19.05 0.80 -0.31
CA SER A 82 20.44 0.33 -0.18
C SER A 82 20.72 -0.08 1.25
#